data_AF-R6ZHE4-F1
#
_entry.id   AF-R6ZHE4-F1
#
_cell.length_a   1.000
_cell.length_b   1.000
_cell.length_c   1.000
_cell.angle_alpha   90.00
_cell.angle_beta   90.00
_cell.angle_gamma   90.00
#
_symmetry.space_group_name_H-M   'P 1'
#
loop_
_entity.id
_entity.type
_entity.pdbx_description
1 polymer ?
#
loop_
_entity_poly.entity_id
_entity_poly.type
_entity_poly.pdbx_seq_one_letter_code
_entity_poly.pdbx_strand_id
1 'polypeptide(L)'
;MKCLIETDKYGNWGLRELPWKNLYTGTPVTWETYEALYGALHKLKDYEDTGLSPAEVEDLRRQQDRWIPVTERLPEGDKFVLATVSGIYNNITFSSAIQLAGYCETEGWFIEGYPDWDDPDVTAWQPLPEPYKGGQNET
;
A
#
# COMPACT_ATOMS: atom_id res chain seq x y z
N MET A 1 5.20 11.16 7.93
CA MET A 1 6.35 11.56 7.09
C MET A 1 6.05 12.94 6.51
N LYS A 2 6.93 13.93 6.66
CA LYS A 2 6.70 15.29 6.11
C LYS A 2 7.24 15.33 4.68
N CYS A 3 6.40 15.68 3.70
CA CYS A 3 6.86 15.82 2.31
C CYS A 3 7.88 16.97 2.19
N LEU A 4 9.01 16.70 1.54
CA LEU A 4 10.05 17.70 1.26
C LEU A 4 9.63 18.68 0.17
N ILE A 5 8.75 18.23 -0.73
CA ILE A 5 8.20 19.03 -1.81
C ILE A 5 6.87 19.67 -1.42
N GLU A 6 6.58 20.80 -2.06
CA GLU A 6 5.27 21.44 -2.10
C GLU A 6 4.93 21.86 -3.52
N THR A 7 3.64 21.94 -3.82
CA THR A 7 3.11 22.44 -5.09
C THR A 7 2.21 23.63 -4.80
N ASP A 8 2.45 24.74 -5.48
CA ASP A 8 1.62 25.93 -5.35
C ASP A 8 0.28 25.80 -6.11
N LYS A 9 -0.61 26.78 -5.92
CA LYS A 9 -1.92 26.82 -6.59
C LYS A 9 -1.87 26.98 -8.11
N TYR A 10 -0.68 27.22 -8.68
CA TYR A 10 -0.45 27.37 -10.11
C TYR A 10 0.24 26.14 -10.71
N GLY A 11 0.51 25.10 -9.91
CA GLY A 11 1.16 23.86 -10.34
C GLY A 11 2.69 23.92 -10.34
N ASN A 12 3.30 25.00 -9.86
CA ASN A 12 4.75 25.03 -9.67
C ASN A 12 5.09 24.21 -8.43
N TRP A 13 6.05 23.30 -8.54
CA TRP A 13 6.52 22.47 -7.43
C TRP A 13 7.93 22.87 -7.02
N GLY A 14 8.32 22.63 -5.77
CA GLY A 14 9.67 22.92 -5.28
C GLY A 14 9.92 22.34 -3.89
N LEU A 15 11.14 22.49 -3.38
CA LEU A 15 11.47 22.15 -2.01
C LEU A 15 10.83 23.17 -1.05
N ARG A 16 10.08 22.69 -0.06
CA ARG A 16 9.33 23.52 0.89
C ARG A 16 10.19 24.53 1.64
N GLU A 17 11.43 24.16 1.93
CA GLU A 17 12.37 24.98 2.69
C GLU A 17 13.29 25.80 1.77
N LEU A 18 13.09 25.73 0.45
CA LEU A 18 13.95 26.39 -0.53
C LEU A 18 13.14 27.06 -1.66
N PRO A 19 12.95 28.39 -1.60
CA PRO A 19 12.33 29.14 -2.67
C PRO A 19 13.12 29.08 -3.97
N TRP A 20 12.44 28.94 -5.11
CA TRP A 20 13.07 28.87 -6.45
C TRP A 20 14.04 30.02 -6.76
N LYS A 21 13.77 31.23 -6.26
CA LYS A 21 14.65 32.39 -6.45
C LYS A 21 16.08 32.16 -5.93
N ASN A 22 16.25 31.29 -4.94
CA ASN A 22 17.57 30.95 -4.38
C ASN A 22 18.38 30.05 -5.33
N LEU A 23 17.72 29.44 -6.32
CA LEU A 23 18.32 28.55 -7.32
C LEU A 23 18.57 29.26 -8.66
N TYR A 24 18.29 30.56 -8.77
CA TYR A 24 18.54 31.29 -10.01
C TYR A 24 20.03 31.42 -10.27
N THR A 25 20.41 31.31 -11.55
CA THR A 25 21.80 31.44 -11.98
C THR A 25 22.41 32.74 -11.47
N GLY A 26 23.59 32.64 -10.84
CA GLY A 26 24.27 33.79 -10.24
C GLY A 26 23.89 34.10 -8.79
N THR A 27 22.90 33.40 -8.22
CA THR A 27 22.56 33.52 -6.79
C THR A 27 23.59 32.77 -5.96
N PRO A 28 24.22 33.41 -4.95
CA PRO A 28 25.11 32.70 -4.03
C PRO A 28 24.34 31.66 -3.22
N VAL A 29 24.90 30.46 -3.11
CA VAL A 29 24.37 29.40 -2.24
C VAL A 29 24.61 29.82 -0.79
N THR A 30 23.55 30.23 -0.10
CA THR A 30 23.60 30.52 1.35
C THR A 30 23.68 29.22 2.14
N TRP A 31 24.01 29.32 3.43
CA TRP A 31 24.07 28.15 4.32
C TRP A 31 22.70 27.44 4.42
N GLU A 32 21.61 28.21 4.53
CA GLU A 32 20.25 27.66 4.58
C GLU A 32 19.89 26.93 3.28
N THR A 33 20.33 27.49 2.14
CA THR A 33 20.14 26.85 0.82
C THR A 33 20.93 25.55 0.73
N TYR A 34 22.17 25.55 1.23
CA TYR A 34 23.00 24.35 1.31
C TYR A 34 22.37 23.26 2.18
N GLU A 35 21.89 23.59 3.38
CA GLU A 35 21.26 22.61 4.29
C GLU A 35 20.01 21.98 3.66
N ALA A 36 19.15 22.79 3.04
CA ALA A 36 17.96 22.30 2.36
C ALA A 36 18.30 21.37 1.18
N LEU A 37 19.29 21.74 0.36
CA LEU A 37 19.75 20.90 -0.75
C LEU A 37 20.40 19.61 -0.25
N TYR A 38 21.24 19.69 0.76
CA TYR A 38 21.89 18.52 1.36
C TYR A 38 20.85 17.54 1.92
N GLY A 39 19.86 18.05 2.65
CA GLY A 39 18.76 17.22 3.17
C GLY A 39 17.95 16.53 2.06
N ALA A 40 17.66 17.25 0.97
CA ALA A 40 16.97 16.68 -0.19
C ALA A 40 17.80 15.59 -0.88
N LEU A 41 19.10 15.83 -1.11
CA LEU A 41 20.01 14.87 -1.72
C LEU A 41 20.19 13.62 -0.85
N HIS A 42 20.27 13.77 0.48
CA HIS A 42 20.34 12.63 1.38
C HIS A 42 19.09 11.75 1.28
N LYS A 43 17.92 12.37 1.13
CA LYS A 43 16.66 11.63 0.98
C LYS A 43 16.54 10.95 -0.38
N LEU A 44 17.08 11.57 -1.43
CA LEU A 44 17.21 10.94 -2.74
C LEU A 44 18.18 9.75 -2.67
N LYS A 45 19.31 9.90 -1.99
CA LYS A 45 20.25 8.80 -1.73
C LYS A 45 19.58 7.65 -0.97
N ASP A 46 18.84 7.94 0.10
CA ASP A 46 18.09 6.93 0.85
C ASP A 46 17.12 6.16 -0.06
N TYR A 47 16.49 6.85 -1.03
CA TYR A 47 15.61 6.25 -2.03
C TYR A 47 16.37 5.40 -3.05
N GLU A 48 17.47 5.89 -3.61
CA GLU A 48 18.31 5.13 -4.57
C GLU A 48 18.92 3.89 -3.91
N ASP A 49 19.32 3.97 -2.64
CA ASP A 49 19.83 2.86 -1.84
C ASP A 49 18.78 1.74 -1.64
N THR A 50 17.48 2.01 -1.85
CA THR A 50 16.44 0.96 -1.86
C THR A 50 16.53 0.05 -3.09
N GLY A 51 17.16 0.51 -4.18
CA GLY A 51 17.20 -0.20 -5.46
C GLY A 51 15.87 -0.25 -6.22
N LEU A 52 14.83 0.45 -5.75
CA LEU A 52 13.50 0.45 -6.35
C LEU A 52 13.30 1.63 -7.29
N SER A 53 12.73 1.38 -8.47
CA SER A 53 12.23 2.40 -9.38
C SER A 53 10.95 3.06 -8.85
N PRO A 54 10.57 4.26 -9.34
CA PRO A 54 9.35 4.92 -8.90
C PRO A 54 8.09 4.08 -9.18
N ALA A 55 8.10 3.31 -10.28
CA ALA A 55 7.03 2.39 -10.62
C ALA A 55 6.91 1.25 -9.61
N GLU A 56 8.03 0.64 -9.20
CA GLU A 56 8.03 -0.41 -8.17
C GLU A 56 7.57 0.12 -6.81
N VAL A 57 7.92 1.36 -6.46
CA VAL A 57 7.39 2.02 -5.25
C VAL A 57 5.87 2.24 -5.33
N GLU A 58 5.35 2.60 -6.51
CA GLU A 58 3.90 2.72 -6.72
C GLU A 58 3.21 1.36 -6.61
N ASP A 59 3.79 0.30 -7.18
CA ASP A 59 3.27 -1.06 -7.07
C ASP A 59 3.25 -1.56 -5.63
N LEU A 60 4.29 -1.28 -4.83
CA LEU A 60 4.31 -1.59 -3.40
C LEU A 60 3.18 -0.88 -2.64
N ARG A 61 2.90 0.38 -2.97
CA ARG A 61 1.74 1.09 -2.39
C ARG A 61 0.42 0.45 -2.79
N ARG A 62 0.26 0.09 -4.06
CA ARG A 62 -0.93 -0.62 -4.56
C ARG A 62 -1.11 -1.99 -3.90
N GLN A 63 -0.02 -2.66 -3.54
CA GLN A 63 -0.07 -3.92 -2.78
C GLN A 63 -0.44 -3.71 -1.31
N GLN A 64 -0.08 -2.58 -0.71
CA GLN A 64 -0.38 -2.28 0.69
C GLN A 64 -1.84 -1.83 0.91
N ASP A 65 -2.43 -1.12 -0.07
CA ASP A 65 -3.82 -0.63 -0.03
C ASP A 65 -4.83 -1.60 -0.70
N ARG A 66 -4.56 -2.90 -0.71
CA ARG A 66 -5.23 -3.89 -1.58
C ARG A 66 -6.60 -4.40 -1.12
N TRP A 67 -7.18 -3.81 -0.07
CA TRP A 67 -8.52 -4.19 0.38
C TRP A 67 -9.59 -3.66 -0.58
N ILE A 68 -10.28 -4.57 -1.23
CA ILE A 68 -11.37 -4.32 -2.17
C ILE A 68 -12.68 -4.53 -1.41
N PRO A 69 -13.52 -3.49 -1.23
CA PRO A 69 -14.84 -3.66 -0.64
C PRO A 69 -15.68 -4.63 -1.49
N VAL A 70 -16.43 -5.52 -0.83
CA VAL A 70 -17.32 -6.45 -1.56
C VAL A 70 -18.40 -5.72 -2.39
N THR A 71 -18.73 -4.48 -1.98
CA THR A 71 -19.65 -3.59 -2.71
C THR A 71 -19.06 -3.00 -3.98
N GLU A 72 -17.72 -2.96 -4.09
CA GLU A 72 -17.03 -2.47 -5.29
C GLU A 72 -16.88 -3.60 -6.30
N ARG A 73 -16.33 -4.74 -5.86
CA ARG A 73 -16.08 -5.90 -6.70
C ARG A 73 -15.98 -7.16 -5.86
N LEU A 74 -16.42 -8.29 -6.41
CA LEU A 74 -16.27 -9.61 -5.82
C LEU A 74 -15.05 -10.35 -6.42
N PRO A 75 -14.45 -11.33 -5.72
CA PRO A 75 -13.39 -12.16 -6.29
C PRO A 75 -13.87 -12.90 -7.54
N GLU A 76 -13.00 -13.02 -8.54
CA GLU A 76 -13.29 -13.75 -9.78
C GLU A 76 -12.74 -15.17 -9.73
N GLY A 77 -13.62 -16.15 -9.96
CA GLY A 77 -13.31 -17.58 -10.02
C GLY A 77 -13.09 -18.24 -8.66
N ASP A 78 -12.79 -19.54 -8.70
CA ASP A 78 -12.60 -20.39 -7.50
C ASP A 78 -11.22 -20.19 -6.87
N LYS A 79 -10.95 -18.99 -6.36
CA LYS A 79 -9.68 -18.67 -5.67
C LYS A 79 -9.94 -18.24 -4.24
N PHE A 80 -9.07 -18.71 -3.35
CA PHE A 80 -9.02 -18.21 -1.98
C PHE A 80 -8.43 -16.80 -1.91
N VAL A 81 -9.01 -16.00 -1.02
CA VAL A 81 -8.63 -14.62 -0.72
C VAL A 81 -8.51 -14.44 0.78
N LEU A 82 -7.85 -13.36 1.21
CA LEU A 82 -8.01 -12.85 2.57
C LEU A 82 -9.27 -11.99 2.61
N ALA A 83 -10.16 -12.25 3.56
CA ALA A 83 -11.41 -11.52 3.75
C ALA A 83 -11.49 -10.94 5.15
N THR A 84 -12.13 -9.76 5.28
CA THR A 84 -12.50 -9.19 6.57
C THR A 84 -13.91 -9.60 6.92
N VAL A 85 -14.04 -10.36 8.00
CA VAL A 85 -15.27 -11.03 8.39
C VAL A 85 -15.69 -10.61 9.79
N SER A 86 -16.98 -10.35 9.95
CA SER A 86 -17.63 -10.13 11.24
C SER A 86 -18.79 -11.10 11.43
N GLY A 87 -19.19 -11.29 12.69
CA GLY A 87 -20.34 -12.11 13.04
C GLY A 87 -20.01 -13.11 14.14
N ILE A 88 -20.93 -14.05 14.36
CA ILE A 88 -20.82 -15.03 15.44
C ILE A 88 -20.93 -16.42 14.83
N TYR A 89 -19.93 -17.26 15.10
CA TYR A 89 -19.95 -18.67 14.74
C TYR A 89 -19.81 -19.51 16.02
N ASN A 90 -20.84 -20.29 16.34
CA ASN A 90 -20.95 -21.01 17.61
C ASN A 90 -20.74 -20.08 18.84
N ASN A 91 -19.63 -20.26 19.56
CA ASN A 91 -19.25 -19.50 20.74
C ASN A 91 -18.11 -18.49 20.46
N ILE A 92 -17.79 -18.24 19.19
CA ILE A 92 -16.71 -17.35 18.76
C ILE A 92 -17.33 -16.12 18.10
N THR A 93 -16.90 -14.94 18.51
CA THR A 93 -17.29 -13.66 17.90
C THR A 93 -16.12 -13.11 17.09
N PHE A 94 -16.38 -12.84 15.82
CA PHE A 94 -15.46 -12.19 14.90
C PHE A 94 -15.86 -10.72 14.76
N SER A 95 -14.89 -9.83 14.91
CA SER A 95 -15.06 -8.39 14.75
C SER A 95 -14.00 -7.89 13.79
N SER A 96 -14.37 -7.71 12.51
CA SER A 96 -13.45 -7.33 11.44
C SER A 96 -12.19 -8.21 11.39
N ALA A 97 -12.35 -9.51 11.63
CA ALA A 97 -11.25 -10.45 11.67
C ALA A 97 -10.80 -10.81 10.25
N ILE A 98 -9.51 -11.05 10.06
CA ILE A 98 -8.98 -11.50 8.76
C ILE A 98 -9.02 -13.03 8.70
N GLN A 99 -9.71 -13.58 7.71
CA GLN A 99 -9.86 -15.03 7.49
C GLN A 99 -9.56 -15.40 6.04
N LEU A 100 -9.26 -16.68 5.80
CA LEU A 100 -9.20 -17.24 4.45
C LEU A 100 -10.63 -17.52 3.98
N ALA A 101 -11.01 -16.99 2.83
CA ALA A 101 -12.37 -17.14 2.30
C ALA A 101 -12.36 -17.41 0.79
N GLY A 102 -13.43 -18.05 0.32
CA GLY A 102 -13.76 -18.14 -1.09
C GLY A 102 -15.13 -17.51 -1.36
N TYR A 103 -15.36 -17.15 -2.62
CA TYR A 103 -16.64 -16.64 -3.09
C TYR A 103 -17.12 -17.47 -4.28
N CYS A 104 -18.37 -17.93 -4.20
CA CYS A 104 -19.04 -18.64 -5.28
C CYS A 104 -20.34 -17.90 -5.63
N GLU A 105 -20.65 -17.70 -6.90
CA GLU A 105 -21.88 -17.00 -7.31
C GLU A 105 -23.16 -17.71 -6.88
N THR A 106 -23.13 -19.04 -6.73
CA THR A 106 -24.31 -19.84 -6.35
C THR A 106 -24.48 -20.00 -4.85
N GLU A 107 -23.38 -20.04 -4.09
CA GLU A 107 -23.38 -20.36 -2.65
C GLU A 107 -22.97 -19.17 -1.77
N GLY A 108 -22.45 -18.09 -2.36
CA GLY A 108 -21.99 -16.91 -1.64
C GLY A 108 -20.60 -17.06 -1.06
N TRP A 109 -20.35 -16.37 0.07
CA TRP A 109 -19.08 -16.42 0.78
C TRP A 109 -19.01 -17.63 1.70
N PHE A 110 -17.87 -18.32 1.66
CA PHE A 110 -17.56 -19.39 2.61
C PHE A 110 -16.18 -19.16 3.23
N ILE A 111 -16.07 -19.40 4.54
CA ILE A 111 -14.83 -19.20 5.29
C ILE A 111 -14.17 -20.57 5.48
N GLU A 112 -12.92 -20.72 5.04
CA GLU A 112 -12.27 -22.04 4.94
C GLU A 112 -12.15 -22.76 6.31
N GLY A 113 -11.82 -22.02 7.37
CA GLY A 113 -11.78 -22.56 8.74
C GLY A 113 -13.15 -22.79 9.38
N TYR A 114 -14.24 -22.33 8.75
CA TYR A 114 -15.60 -22.36 9.27
C TYR A 114 -16.61 -22.64 8.13
N PRO A 115 -16.53 -23.82 7.47
CA PRO A 115 -17.27 -24.11 6.24
C PRO A 115 -18.79 -24.15 6.45
N ASP A 116 -19.25 -24.46 7.67
CA ASP A 116 -20.67 -24.51 8.02
C ASP A 116 -21.20 -23.16 8.56
N TRP A 117 -20.45 -22.07 8.38
CA TRP A 117 -20.89 -20.75 8.82
C TRP A 117 -21.94 -20.18 7.85
N ASP A 118 -23.20 -20.20 8.28
CA ASP A 118 -24.30 -19.56 7.56
C ASP A 118 -24.13 -18.02 7.51
N ASP A 119 -23.98 -17.50 6.29
CA ASP A 119 -23.99 -16.06 5.93
C ASP A 119 -23.03 -15.18 6.76
N PRO A 120 -21.70 -15.39 6.64
CA PRO A 120 -20.71 -14.52 7.29
C PRO A 120 -20.76 -13.09 6.72
N ASP A 121 -20.66 -12.08 7.58
CA ASP A 121 -20.59 -10.67 7.13
C ASP A 121 -19.18 -10.35 6.62
N VAL A 122 -19.00 -10.46 5.30
CA VAL A 122 -17.76 -10.15 4.60
C VAL A 122 -17.80 -8.73 4.05
N THR A 123 -16.87 -7.88 4.48
CA THR A 123 -16.89 -6.44 4.17
C THR A 123 -15.87 -6.04 3.10
N ALA A 124 -14.67 -6.63 3.12
CA ALA A 124 -13.65 -6.43 2.10
C ALA A 124 -12.76 -7.66 1.91
N TRP A 125 -12.09 -7.76 0.78
CA TRP A 125 -11.17 -8.85 0.47
C TRP A 125 -9.89 -8.35 -0.22
N GLN A 126 -8.85 -9.16 -0.19
CA GLN A 126 -7.66 -8.97 -1.01
C GLN A 126 -7.11 -10.32 -1.47
N PRO A 127 -6.42 -10.39 -2.62
CA PRO A 127 -5.78 -11.63 -3.05
C PRO A 127 -4.76 -12.13 -2.00
N LEU A 128 -4.38 -13.40 -2.08
CA LEU A 128 -3.30 -13.93 -1.25
C LEU A 128 -1.94 -13.32 -1.65
N PRO A 129 -0.97 -13.23 -0.70
CA PRO A 129 0.41 -12.94 -1.03
C PRO A 129 1.03 -14.08 -1.85
N GLU A 130 2.08 -13.76 -2.61
CA GLU A 130 2.88 -14.78 -3.29
C GLU A 130 3.46 -15.78 -2.29
N PRO A 131 3.46 -17.09 -2.61
CA PRO A 131 4.07 -18.09 -1.73
C PRO A 131 5.55 -17.80 -1.45
N TYR A 132 6.00 -18.13 -0.24
CA TYR A 132 7.41 -18.01 0.12
C TYR A 132 8.29 -18.90 -0.77
N LYS A 133 9.27 -18.29 -1.46
CA LYS A 133 10.12 -18.97 -2.46
C LYS A 133 11.45 -19.53 -1.93
N GLY A 134 11.74 -19.37 -0.63
CA GLY A 134 12.89 -19.97 0.06
C GLY A 134 14.22 -20.04 -0.71
N GLY A 135 15.02 -18.97 -0.71
CA GLY A 135 16.47 -19.00 -0.95
C GLY A 135 17.04 -19.86 -2.10
N GLN A 136 16.32 -20.08 -3.21
CA GLN A 136 16.83 -20.89 -4.33
C GLN A 136 17.78 -20.16 -5.30
N ASN A 137 18.41 -19.07 -4.85
CA ASN A 137 19.41 -18.33 -5.63
C ASN A 137 20.74 -18.25 -4.88
N GLU A 138 21.30 -19.40 -4.49
CA GLU A 138 22.71 -19.52 -4.14
C GLU A 138 23.26 -20.76 -4.89
N THR A 139 23.77 -20.54 -6.11
CA THR A 139 24.75 -21.43 -6.75
C THR A 139 25.62 -20.63 -7.70
#